data_AF-A0A1C6W526-F1
#
_entry.id   AF-A0A1C6W526-F1
#
_cell.length_a   1.000
_cell.length_b   1.000
_cell.length_c   1.000
_cell.angle_alpha   90.00
_cell.angle_beta   90.00
_cell.angle_gamma   90.00
#
_symmetry.space_group_name_H-M   'P 1'
#
loop_
_entity.id
_entity.type
_entity.pdbx_description
1 polymer ?
#
loop_
_entity_poly.entity_id
_entity_poly.type
_entity_poly.pdbx_seq_one_letter_code
_entity_poly.pdbx_strand_id
1 'polypeptide(L)'
;MTDEETRELVIDRLLLAMAAQLDTSGSPALAAGAAEALADLSRSQADVIFGQAGHLVHYGADTEPLKTLIHAITAIQRDEAPADALLKPGDEVRLVEVPESLADYDEMWLRETTFVVRYVGRNAMVDVQPDLAEDYVIATVPAAGVEPMRRESTP
;
A
#
# COMPACT_ATOMS: atom_id res chain seq x y z
N MET A 1 -4.86 27.74 5.05
CA MET A 1 -5.78 26.82 4.36
C MET A 1 -5.80 27.16 2.89
N THR A 2 -4.87 26.55 2.19
CA THR A 2 -4.83 26.45 0.74
C THR A 2 -5.82 25.37 0.27
N ASP A 3 -6.11 25.34 -1.02
CA ASP A 3 -6.96 24.31 -1.62
C ASP A 3 -6.37 22.90 -1.43
N GLU A 4 -5.04 22.80 -1.38
CA GLU A 4 -4.32 21.54 -1.12
C GLU A 4 -4.54 21.05 0.31
N GLU A 5 -4.35 21.91 1.32
CA GLU A 5 -4.59 21.59 2.73
C GLU A 5 -6.04 21.16 2.99
N THR A 6 -6.99 21.73 2.23
CA THR A 6 -8.41 21.35 2.31
C THR A 6 -8.68 19.99 1.68
N ARG A 7 -8.01 19.68 0.57
CA ARG A 7 -8.12 18.38 -0.11
C ARG A 7 -7.58 17.25 0.76
N GLU A 8 -6.41 17.44 1.36
CA GLU A 8 -5.79 16.49 2.28
C GLU A 8 -6.72 16.18 3.47
N LEU A 9 -7.27 17.23 4.11
CA LEU A 9 -8.21 17.07 5.23
C LEU A 9 -9.48 16.29 4.85
N VAL A 10 -9.98 16.46 3.63
CA VAL A 10 -11.16 15.71 3.14
C VAL A 10 -10.81 14.24 2.91
N ILE A 11 -9.64 13.96 2.34
CA ILE A 11 -9.15 12.60 2.12
C ILE A 11 -8.94 11.90 3.46
N ASP A 12 -8.35 12.56 4.44
CA ASP A 12 -8.14 12.01 5.79
C ASP A 12 -9.47 11.58 6.43
N ARG A 13 -10.49 12.45 6.35
CA ARG A 13 -11.81 12.15 6.90
C ARG A 13 -12.50 11.01 6.17
N LEU A 14 -12.34 10.91 4.86
CA LEU A 14 -12.88 9.80 4.07
C LEU A 14 -12.21 8.47 4.45
N LEU A 15 -10.87 8.47 4.54
CA LEU A 15 -10.09 7.31 4.97
C LEU A 15 -10.51 6.81 6.34
N LEU A 16 -10.64 7.71 7.32
CA LEU A 16 -11.10 7.38 8.67
C LEU A 16 -12.51 6.80 8.69
N ALA A 17 -13.43 7.36 7.89
CA ALA A 17 -14.80 6.85 7.80
C ALA A 17 -14.84 5.43 7.19
N MET A 18 -14.06 5.16 6.14
CA MET A 18 -13.97 3.84 5.52
C MET A 18 -13.30 2.81 6.43
N ALA A 19 -12.25 3.20 7.13
CA ALA A 19 -11.56 2.38 8.12
C ALA A 19 -12.48 1.99 9.28
N ALA A 20 -13.24 2.95 9.83
CA ALA A 20 -14.21 2.69 10.88
C ALA A 20 -15.33 1.75 10.42
N GLN A 21 -15.78 1.84 9.16
CA GLN A 21 -16.75 0.88 8.61
C GLN A 21 -16.20 -0.54 8.56
N LEU A 22 -14.95 -0.72 8.15
CA LEU A 22 -14.32 -2.03 8.09
C LEU A 22 -14.17 -2.66 9.47
N ASP A 23 -13.75 -1.90 10.48
CA ASP A 23 -13.60 -2.38 11.85
C ASP A 23 -14.92 -2.90 12.43
N THR A 24 -16.03 -2.19 12.20
CA THR A 24 -17.35 -2.59 12.70
C THR A 24 -17.94 -3.85 12.04
N SER A 25 -17.37 -4.31 10.93
CA SER A 25 -17.95 -5.39 10.12
C SER A 25 -17.58 -6.81 10.59
N GLY A 26 -16.60 -6.98 11.49
CA GLY A 26 -16.18 -8.29 12.05
C GLY A 26 -15.60 -9.30 11.04
N SER A 27 -15.74 -9.03 9.74
CA SER A 27 -15.11 -9.67 8.60
C SER A 27 -14.62 -8.54 7.71
N PRO A 28 -13.32 -8.44 7.41
CA PRO A 28 -12.74 -7.30 6.69
C PRO A 28 -13.24 -7.28 5.25
N ALA A 29 -14.45 -6.78 5.05
CA ALA A 29 -15.12 -6.67 3.77
C ALA A 29 -15.57 -5.22 3.62
N LEU A 30 -15.08 -4.57 2.56
CA LEU A 30 -15.58 -3.25 2.19
C LEU A 30 -17.10 -3.32 2.00
N ALA A 31 -17.81 -2.27 2.40
CA ALA A 31 -19.23 -2.16 2.09
C ALA A 31 -19.45 -2.31 0.57
N ALA A 32 -20.57 -2.91 0.16
CA ALA A 32 -20.95 -2.96 -1.25
C ALA A 32 -20.94 -1.53 -1.84
N GLY A 33 -20.27 -1.30 -2.97
CA GLY A 33 -20.00 0.03 -3.51
C GLY A 33 -18.63 0.62 -3.19
N ALA A 34 -18.01 0.28 -2.05
CA ALA A 34 -16.72 0.85 -1.67
C ALA A 34 -15.56 0.23 -2.46
N ALA A 35 -15.60 -1.07 -2.76
CA ALA A 35 -14.64 -1.70 -3.66
C ALA A 35 -14.70 -1.08 -5.07
N GLU A 36 -15.91 -0.89 -5.61
CA GLU A 36 -16.11 -0.28 -6.93
C GLU A 36 -15.69 1.21 -6.94
N ALA A 37 -15.99 1.96 -5.88
CA ALA A 37 -15.55 3.35 -5.74
C ALA A 37 -14.02 3.48 -5.62
N LEU A 38 -13.35 2.49 -5.05
CA LEU A 38 -11.89 2.42 -5.01
C LEU A 38 -11.28 1.91 -6.32
N ALA A 39 -11.99 1.03 -7.04
CA ALA A 39 -11.55 0.49 -8.33
C ALA A 39 -11.45 1.58 -9.42
N ASP A 40 -12.30 2.60 -9.33
CA ASP A 40 -12.29 3.75 -10.24
C ASP A 40 -11.26 4.84 -9.88
N LEU A 41 -10.46 4.65 -8.81
CA LEU A 41 -9.42 5.60 -8.45
C LEU A 41 -8.36 5.70 -9.54
N SER A 42 -8.06 6.93 -9.95
CA SER A 42 -6.83 7.19 -10.70
C SER A 42 -5.61 6.90 -9.84
N ARG A 43 -4.48 6.58 -10.47
CA ARG A 43 -3.23 6.28 -9.76
C ARG A 43 -2.82 7.40 -8.79
N SER A 44 -2.91 8.66 -9.23
CA SER A 44 -2.63 9.82 -8.36
C SER A 44 -3.56 9.89 -7.14
N GLN A 45 -4.79 9.40 -7.25
CA GLN A 45 -5.70 9.33 -6.10
C GLN A 45 -5.34 8.17 -5.17
N ALA A 46 -4.97 7.02 -5.72
CA ALA A 46 -4.47 5.90 -4.94
C ALA A 46 -3.20 6.26 -4.17
N ASP A 47 -2.22 6.90 -4.82
CA ASP A 47 -0.96 7.35 -4.19
C ASP A 47 -1.23 8.29 -3.01
N VAL A 48 -2.15 9.24 -3.16
CA VAL A 48 -2.53 10.16 -2.08
C VAL A 48 -3.29 9.43 -0.96
N ILE A 49 -4.22 8.54 -1.30
CA ILE A 49 -4.98 7.75 -0.31
C ILE A 49 -4.06 6.84 0.50
N PHE A 50 -3.13 6.13 -0.14
CA PHE A 50 -2.18 5.27 0.54
C PHE A 50 -1.12 6.07 1.30
N GLY A 51 -0.65 7.20 0.76
CA GLY A 51 0.27 8.10 1.45
C GLY A 51 -0.33 8.67 2.74
N GLN A 52 -1.58 9.16 2.67
CA GLN A 52 -2.29 9.68 3.84
C GLN A 52 -2.66 8.58 4.84
N ALA A 53 -3.09 7.41 4.37
CA ALA A 53 -3.32 6.27 5.25
C ALA A 53 -2.03 5.84 5.97
N GLY A 54 -0.89 5.81 5.27
CA GLY A 54 0.42 5.57 5.85
C GLY A 54 0.82 6.62 6.90
N HIS A 55 0.60 7.90 6.61
CA HIS A 55 0.84 9.02 7.54
C HIS A 55 -0.06 8.97 8.78
N LEU A 56 -1.30 8.49 8.66
CA LEU A 56 -2.19 8.32 9.81
C LEU A 56 -1.84 7.08 10.65
N VAL A 57 -1.39 5.98 10.03
CA VAL A 57 -0.76 4.86 10.76
C VAL A 57 0.54 5.32 11.45
N HIS A 58 1.25 6.24 10.79
CA HIS A 58 2.28 7.18 11.27
C HIS A 58 2.20 7.65 12.72
N TYR A 59 1.22 8.56 12.82
CA TYR A 59 1.17 9.61 13.81
C TYR A 59 -0.20 9.65 14.50
N GLY A 60 -1.13 8.76 14.10
CA GLY A 60 -2.43 8.57 14.72
C GLY A 60 -2.34 7.69 15.97
N ALA A 61 -3.25 7.92 16.92
CA ALA A 61 -3.26 7.20 18.19
C ALA A 61 -3.90 5.80 18.11
N ASP A 62 -4.77 5.55 17.12
CA ASP A 62 -5.35 4.25 16.81
C ASP A 62 -5.32 4.01 15.30
N THR A 63 -4.62 2.94 14.90
CA THR A 63 -4.21 2.70 13.52
C THR A 63 -4.71 1.36 12.99
N GLU A 64 -5.32 0.53 13.83
CA GLU A 64 -5.86 -0.78 13.44
C GLU A 64 -6.96 -0.69 12.37
N PRO A 65 -7.91 0.27 12.44
CA PRO A 65 -8.90 0.43 11.38
C PRO A 65 -8.26 0.77 10.01
N LEU A 66 -7.19 1.59 10.01
CA LEU A 66 -6.47 1.97 8.78
C LEU A 66 -5.64 0.81 8.22
N LYS A 67 -4.96 0.03 9.06
CA LYS A 67 -4.29 -1.20 8.63
C LYS A 67 -5.27 -2.18 8.02
N THR A 68 -6.46 -2.32 8.62
CA THR A 68 -7.55 -3.16 8.10
C THR A 68 -8.00 -2.68 6.72
N LEU A 69 -8.13 -1.37 6.50
CA LEU A 69 -8.42 -0.79 5.19
C LEU A 69 -7.35 -1.11 4.14
N ILE A 70 -6.08 -0.88 4.47
CA ILE A 70 -4.96 -1.19 3.57
C ILE A 70 -4.98 -2.68 3.19
N HIS A 71 -5.20 -3.57 4.15
CA HIS A 71 -5.30 -5.01 3.90
C HIS A 71 -6.50 -5.39 3.02
N ALA A 72 -7.68 -4.81 3.26
CA ALA A 72 -8.87 -5.08 2.47
C ALA A 72 -8.68 -4.65 1.00
N ILE A 73 -8.11 -3.46 0.77
CA ILE A 73 -7.81 -2.97 -0.58
C ILE A 73 -6.77 -3.86 -1.26
N THR A 74 -5.72 -4.23 -0.54
CA THR A 74 -4.66 -5.14 -1.04
C THR A 74 -5.25 -6.49 -1.47
N ALA A 75 -6.17 -7.06 -0.70
CA ALA A 75 -6.81 -8.33 -1.03
C ALA A 75 -7.64 -8.27 -2.32
N ILE A 76 -8.46 -7.22 -2.48
CA ILE A 76 -9.25 -7.01 -3.70
C ILE A 76 -8.35 -6.90 -4.93
N GLN A 77 -7.32 -6.06 -4.86
CA GLN A 77 -6.41 -5.86 -6.00
C GLN A 77 -5.60 -7.13 -6.32
N ARG A 78 -5.29 -7.95 -5.32
CA ARG A 78 -4.66 -9.26 -5.53
C ARG A 78 -5.58 -10.23 -6.25
N ASP A 79 -6.86 -10.26 -5.91
CA ASP A 79 -7.86 -11.12 -6.54
C ASP A 79 -8.18 -10.69 -7.98
N GLU A 80 -8.14 -9.39 -8.27
CA GLU A 80 -8.33 -8.83 -9.61
C GLU A 80 -7.09 -8.95 -10.51
N ALA A 81 -5.91 -9.17 -9.93
CA ALA A 81 -4.67 -9.28 -10.69
C ALA A 81 -4.68 -10.51 -11.63
N PRO A 82 -4.12 -10.40 -12.85
CA PRO A 82 -4.01 -11.52 -13.77
C PRO A 82 -3.36 -12.74 -13.10
N ALA A 83 -3.83 -13.94 -13.48
CA ALA A 83 -3.34 -15.19 -12.89
C ALA A 83 -1.83 -15.39 -13.10
N ASP A 84 -1.30 -14.88 -14.21
CA ASP A 84 0.10 -14.92 -14.63
C ASP A 84 0.89 -13.67 -14.27
N ALA A 85 0.33 -12.75 -13.47
CA ALA A 85 1.05 -11.59 -12.99
C ALA A 85 2.28 -12.01 -12.17
N LEU A 86 3.45 -11.47 -12.53
CA LEU A 86 4.72 -11.75 -11.85
C LEU A 86 4.71 -11.32 -10.38
N LEU A 87 4.01 -10.22 -10.10
CA LEU A 87 3.85 -9.63 -8.78
C LEU A 87 2.37 -9.32 -8.57
N LYS A 88 1.89 -9.55 -7.36
CA LYS A 88 0.55 -9.18 -6.92
C LYS A 88 0.62 -8.31 -5.67
N PRO A 89 -0.37 -7.43 -5.46
CA PRO A 89 -0.54 -6.74 -4.20
C PRO A 89 -0.49 -7.70 -3.01
N GLY A 90 0.30 -7.34 -2.00
CA GLY A 90 0.61 -8.07 -0.79
C GLY A 90 1.67 -9.14 -0.94
N ASP A 91 2.36 -9.27 -2.08
CA ASP A 91 3.54 -10.13 -2.20
C ASP A 91 4.69 -9.52 -1.41
N GLU A 92 5.51 -10.36 -0.78
CA GLU A 92 6.77 -9.95 -0.17
C GLU A 92 7.87 -9.96 -1.23
N VAL A 93 8.68 -8.91 -1.29
CA VAL A 93 9.75 -8.71 -2.28
C VAL A 93 11.01 -8.16 -1.62
N ARG A 94 12.14 -8.30 -2.32
CA ARG A 94 13.40 -7.62 -2.00
C ARG A 94 13.81 -6.68 -3.13
N LEU A 95 14.47 -5.59 -2.79
CA LEU A 95 15.08 -4.70 -3.77
C LEU A 95 16.39 -5.32 -4.28
N VAL A 96 16.51 -5.48 -5.59
CA VAL A 96 17.73 -6.00 -6.25
C VAL A 96 18.68 -4.85 -6.57
N GLU A 97 18.12 -3.74 -7.05
CA GLU A 97 18.81 -2.48 -7.28
C GLU A 97 18.15 -1.41 -6.43
N VAL A 98 18.94 -0.51 -5.83
CA VAL A 98 18.40 0.60 -5.05
C VAL A 98 17.93 1.69 -6.01
N PRO A 99 16.62 1.98 -6.08
CA PRO A 99 16.09 3.02 -6.95
C PRO A 99 16.47 4.41 -6.43
N GLU A 100 16.55 5.39 -7.34
CA GLU A 100 16.87 6.79 -6.99
C GLU A 100 15.88 7.37 -5.97
N SER A 101 14.61 6.95 -6.00
CA SER A 101 13.58 7.36 -5.03
C SER A 101 13.86 6.94 -3.58
N LEU A 102 14.80 6.01 -3.37
CA LEU A 102 15.21 5.51 -2.06
C LEU A 102 16.69 5.79 -1.78
N ALA A 103 17.36 6.64 -2.58
CA ALA A 103 18.79 6.89 -2.47
C ALA A 103 19.22 7.55 -1.14
N ASP A 104 18.29 8.19 -0.43
CA ASP A 104 18.54 8.81 0.88
C ASP A 104 18.61 7.80 2.04
N TYR A 105 18.22 6.54 1.81
CA TYR A 105 18.27 5.47 2.80
C TYR A 105 19.56 4.66 2.68
N ASP A 106 19.96 4.02 3.79
CA ASP A 106 21.13 3.15 3.81
C ASP A 106 20.95 1.94 2.88
N GLU A 107 21.86 1.79 1.92
CA GLU A 107 21.82 0.74 0.88
C GLU A 107 21.89 -0.67 1.46
N MET A 108 22.66 -0.86 2.55
CA MET A 108 22.79 -2.17 3.19
C MET A 108 21.48 -2.56 3.88
N TRP A 109 20.89 -1.64 4.63
CA TRP A 109 19.59 -1.82 5.25
C TRP A 109 18.50 -2.11 4.21
N LEU A 110 18.41 -1.31 3.14
CA LEU A 110 17.42 -1.51 2.08
C LEU A 110 17.48 -2.89 1.42
N ARG A 111 18.68 -3.46 1.25
CA ARG A 111 18.84 -4.81 0.67
C ARG A 111 18.44 -5.93 1.63
N GLU A 112 18.58 -5.69 2.93
CA GLU A 112 18.23 -6.66 3.98
C GLU A 112 16.74 -6.62 4.32
N THR A 113 16.09 -5.47 4.12
CA THR A 113 14.68 -5.23 4.37
C THR A 113 13.76 -6.00 3.42
N THR A 114 12.72 -6.61 3.99
CA THR A 114 11.58 -7.16 3.25
C THR A 114 10.57 -6.07 2.98
N PHE A 115 10.12 -5.98 1.74
CA PHE A 115 9.07 -5.05 1.33
C PHE A 115 7.79 -5.80 1.01
N VAL A 116 6.65 -5.18 1.26
CA VAL A 116 5.34 -5.66 0.82
C VAL A 116 4.90 -4.83 -0.38
N VAL A 117 4.55 -5.48 -1.48
CA VAL A 117 3.93 -4.84 -2.66
C VAL A 117 2.57 -4.32 -2.23
N ARG A 118 2.30 -3.03 -2.39
CA ARG A 118 0.99 -2.43 -2.11
C ARG A 118 0.13 -2.31 -3.35
N TYR A 119 0.74 -1.97 -4.48
CA TYR A 119 0.05 -1.81 -5.76
C TYR A 119 0.94 -2.23 -6.92
N VAL A 120 0.33 -2.80 -7.96
CA VAL A 120 1.00 -3.16 -9.22
C VAL A 120 0.38 -2.35 -10.35
N GLY A 121 1.15 -1.40 -10.89
CA GLY A 121 0.71 -0.59 -12.00
C GLY A 121 0.79 -1.33 -13.33
N ARG A 122 0.00 -0.89 -14.32
CA ARG A 122 0.02 -1.45 -15.68
C ARG A 122 1.34 -1.26 -16.45
N ASN A 123 2.22 -0.37 -15.97
CA ASN A 123 3.39 0.10 -16.71
C ASN A 123 4.74 -0.41 -16.14
N ALA A 124 4.83 -1.69 -15.75
CA ALA A 124 6.05 -2.29 -15.18
C ALA A 124 6.61 -1.55 -13.95
N MET A 125 5.74 -0.90 -13.16
CA MET A 125 6.08 -0.23 -11.90
C MET A 125 5.22 -0.81 -10.78
N VAL A 126 5.78 -0.94 -9.60
CA VAL A 126 5.12 -1.42 -8.38
C VAL A 126 5.38 -0.46 -7.23
N ASP A 127 4.41 -0.36 -6.33
CA ASP A 127 4.55 0.43 -5.11
C ASP A 127 4.87 -0.52 -3.95
N VAL A 128 5.95 -0.24 -3.24
CA VAL A 128 6.49 -1.09 -2.17
C VAL A 128 6.58 -0.34 -0.85
N GLN A 129 6.44 -1.05 0.25
CA GLN A 129 6.55 -0.51 1.60
C GLN A 129 7.37 -1.46 2.48
N PRO A 130 8.34 -0.96 3.28
CA PRO A 130 9.07 -1.79 4.24
C PRO A 130 8.14 -2.30 5.34
N ASP A 131 8.51 -3.44 5.96
CA ASP A 131 7.78 -3.98 7.12
C ASP A 131 7.80 -3.01 8.31
N LEU A 132 6.75 -3.07 9.13
CA LEU A 132 6.14 -1.98 9.89
C LEU A 132 6.95 -1.38 11.08
N ALA A 133 8.27 -1.27 11.01
CA ALA A 133 9.08 -0.85 12.16
C ALA A 133 9.48 0.64 12.17
N GLU A 134 9.93 1.24 11.05
CA GLU A 134 10.56 2.58 11.08
C GLU A 134 10.30 3.36 9.78
N ASP A 135 9.86 4.63 9.91
CA ASP A 135 9.69 5.70 8.90
C ASP A 135 9.07 5.38 7.51
N TYR A 136 7.78 5.67 7.39
CA TYR A 136 6.85 5.30 6.32
C TYR A 136 6.96 6.10 5.00
N VAL A 137 7.72 5.62 4.01
CA VAL A 137 7.56 6.05 2.60
C VAL A 137 7.10 4.87 1.74
N ILE A 138 5.99 5.03 1.02
CA ILE A 138 5.63 4.13 -0.08
C ILE A 138 6.43 4.58 -1.29
N ALA A 139 7.26 3.67 -1.81
CA ALA A 139 8.12 3.96 -2.94
C ALA A 139 7.57 3.31 -4.20
N THR A 140 7.44 4.09 -5.27
CA THR A 140 7.20 3.56 -6.62
C THR A 140 8.53 3.13 -7.23
N VAL A 141 8.63 1.86 -7.61
CA VAL A 141 9.86 1.24 -8.12
C VAL A 141 9.57 0.43 -9.39
N PRO A 142 10.52 0.27 -10.32
CA PRO A 142 10.34 -0.62 -11.46
C PRO A 142 10.16 -2.07 -11.00
N ALA A 143 9.22 -2.79 -11.60
CA ALA A 143 8.99 -4.21 -11.33
C ALA A 143 10.23 -5.07 -11.61
N ALA A 144 11.09 -4.63 -12.53
CA ALA A 144 12.37 -5.27 -12.82
C ALA A 144 13.43 -5.08 -11.72
N GLY A 145 13.27 -4.08 -10.84
CA GLY A 145 14.19 -3.78 -9.74
C GLY A 145 13.89 -4.54 -8.45
N VAL A 146 12.86 -5.41 -8.46
CA VAL A 146 12.45 -6.17 -7.27
C VAL A 146 12.36 -7.67 -7.58
N GLU A 147 12.63 -8.49 -6.58
CA GLU A 147 12.55 -9.94 -6.68
C GLU A 147 11.50 -10.50 -5.69
N PRO A 148 10.58 -11.37 -6.14
CA PRO A 148 9.64 -12.04 -5.25
C PRO A 148 10.33 -12.89 -4.19
N MET A 149 9.95 -12.72 -2.93
CA MET A 149 10.32 -13.66 -1.88
C MET A 149 9.43 -14.89 -2.01
N ARG A 150 10.03 -16.01 -2.45
CA ARG A 150 9.33 -17.29 -2.36
C ARG A 150 9.21 -17.65 -0.88
N ARG A 151 7.99 -17.66 -0.35
CA ARG A 151 7.71 -18.37 0.90
C ARG A 151 8.03 -19.84 0.66
N GLU A 152 9.08 -20.35 1.32
CA GLU A 152 9.29 -21.79 1.40
C GLU A 152 7.99 -22.39 1.95
N SER A 153 7.35 -23.24 1.13
CA SER A 153 6.18 -23.98 1.57
C SER A 153 6.67 -24.96 2.62
N THR A 154 6.47 -24.63 3.89
CA THR A 154 6.71 -25.58 4.97
C THR A 154 5.77 -26.78 4.73
N PRO A 155 6.30 -28.00 4.63
CA PRO A 155 5.53 -29.20 4.30
C PRO A 155 4.51 -29.58 5.37
#